data_AF-A0A165FFH7-F1
#
_entry.id   AF-A0A165FFH7-F1
#
_cell.length_a   1.000
_cell.length_b   1.000
_cell.length_c   1.000
_cell.angle_alpha   90.00
_cell.angle_beta   90.00
_cell.angle_gamma   90.00
#
_symmetry.space_group_name_H-M   'P 1'
#
loop_
_entity.id
_entity.type
_entity.pdbx_description
1 polymer ?
#
loop_
_entity_poly.entity_id
_entity_poly.type
_entity_poly.pdbx_seq_one_letter_code
_entity_poly.pdbx_strand_id
1 'polypeptide(L)'
;MAAVHADKGMEIWTELHDSLQEVHRLQLDLREKDDAIMELTAKIETIQEDSCRERDRLAADHEREMLALEAKINADMQALKLSLSQQVPPPLPLPSMMRQPTPFLQASDCMQSLSPSPQQYPLPPKNPSSVHNPLPLCTSSSMVASISINAPILLPPLGKTAERQRARNKVEANQVEADRRRFKASGDRPFHLSEVQWIFAEYFDASEDEDFISSHVAMPVDVVKSYLQGFGSGPNTQDLHFTTESPYNNSWNHTICSHLASILCERQMKELWHLTAKGGQLVATASVAYWENAFLEKFKCIHSGWLNVWPLVMQDHVMGQARQESRTEADQR
;
A
#
# COMPACT_ATOMS: atom_id res chain seq x y z
N MET A 1 41.72 17.84 58.70
CA MET A 1 40.38 17.52 58.15
C MET A 1 39.80 18.64 57.29
N ALA A 2 39.99 19.93 57.61
CA ALA A 2 39.45 21.03 56.80
C ALA A 2 39.98 21.10 55.34
N ALA A 3 41.25 20.76 55.10
CA ALA A 3 41.85 20.80 53.76
C ALA A 3 41.24 19.78 52.76
N VAL A 4 40.77 18.62 53.25
CA VAL A 4 40.18 17.56 52.41
C VAL A 4 38.79 17.94 51.91
N HIS A 5 38.09 18.83 52.61
CA HIS A 5 36.78 19.33 52.18
C HIS A 5 36.89 20.42 51.10
N ALA A 6 37.99 21.18 51.08
CA ALA A 6 38.20 22.22 50.06
C ALA A 6 38.46 21.61 48.67
N ASP A 7 39.20 20.50 48.63
CA ASP A 7 39.59 19.82 47.39
C ASP A 7 38.38 19.22 46.64
N LYS A 8 37.50 18.52 47.37
CA LYS A 8 36.23 18.01 46.81
C LYS A 8 35.30 19.09 46.29
N GLY A 9 35.35 20.28 46.89
CA GLY A 9 34.57 21.42 46.41
C GLY A 9 35.01 21.85 45.02
N MET A 10 36.31 21.87 44.77
CA MET A 10 36.89 22.29 43.49
C MET A 10 36.57 21.30 42.36
N GLU A 11 36.64 19.99 42.63
CA GLU A 11 36.27 18.93 41.68
C GLU A 11 34.81 19.05 41.21
N ILE A 12 33.88 19.28 42.15
CA ILE A 12 32.45 19.45 41.84
C ILE A 12 32.22 20.70 40.96
N TRP A 13 32.93 21.80 41.24
CA TRP A 13 32.82 23.02 40.44
C TRP A 13 33.36 22.82 39.02
N THR A 14 34.46 22.09 38.85
CA THR A 14 35.00 21.78 37.52
C THR A 14 34.06 20.88 36.71
N GLU A 15 33.51 19.83 37.31
CA GLU A 15 32.57 18.93 36.63
C GLU A 15 31.28 19.64 36.24
N LEU A 16 30.77 20.51 37.11
CA LEU A 16 29.61 21.35 36.81
C LEU A 16 29.90 22.33 35.65
N HIS A 17 31.09 22.94 35.64
CA HIS A 17 31.48 23.85 34.57
C HIS A 17 31.57 23.14 33.22
N ASP A 18 32.23 21.98 33.17
CA ASP A 18 32.38 21.17 31.95
C ASP A 18 31.01 20.68 31.45
N SER A 19 30.13 20.25 32.37
CA SER A 19 28.75 19.87 32.04
C SER A 19 27.95 21.03 31.44
N LEU A 20 28.11 22.25 31.97
CA LEU A 20 27.44 23.44 31.43
C LEU A 20 27.98 23.81 30.05
N GLN A 21 29.29 23.70 29.82
CA GLN A 21 29.89 23.91 28.50
C GLN A 21 29.37 22.90 27.48
N GLU A 22 29.27 21.63 27.86
CA GLU A 22 28.78 20.58 26.97
C GLU A 22 27.30 20.77 26.62
N VAL A 23 26.47 21.16 27.58
CA VAL A 23 25.06 21.54 27.31
C VAL A 23 24.98 22.69 26.32
N HIS A 24 25.83 23.71 26.46
CA HIS A 24 25.86 24.83 25.52
C HIS A 24 26.27 24.40 24.11
N ARG A 25 27.29 23.53 23.99
CA ARG A 25 27.71 22.94 22.71
C ARG A 25 26.58 22.15 22.04
N LEU A 26 25.87 21.32 22.81
CA LEU A 26 24.73 20.52 22.31
C LEU A 26 23.55 21.41 21.90
N GLN A 27 23.33 22.54 22.56
CA GLN A 27 22.29 23.50 22.14
C GLN A 27 22.62 24.15 20.80
N LEU A 28 23.89 24.44 20.53
CA LEU A 28 24.32 24.99 19.25
C LEU A 28 24.18 23.96 18.12
N ASP A 29 24.64 22.73 18.33
CA ASP A 29 24.50 21.62 17.38
C ASP A 29 23.02 21.29 17.09
N LEU A 30 22.15 21.36 18.10
CA LEU A 30 20.71 21.19 17.89
C LEU A 30 20.13 22.29 16.99
N ARG A 31 20.53 23.55 17.21
CA ARG A 31 20.09 24.68 16.37
C ARG A 31 20.54 24.52 14.93
N GLU A 32 21.80 24.14 14.70
CA GLU A 32 22.33 23.89 13.35
C GLU A 32 21.55 22.78 12.62
N LYS A 33 21.17 21.72 13.34
CA LYS A 33 20.32 20.65 12.81
C LYS A 33 18.91 21.13 12.50
N ASP A 34 18.32 21.97 13.34
CA ASP A 34 17.00 22.55 13.09
C ASP A 34 17.02 23.46 11.84
N ASP A 35 18.08 24.26 11.66
CA ASP A 35 18.30 25.08 10.47
C ASP A 35 18.44 24.22 9.20
N ALA A 36 19.20 23.12 9.26
CA ALA A 36 19.33 22.18 8.16
C ALA A 36 17.99 21.48 7.81
N ILE A 37 17.17 21.16 8.81
CA ILE A 37 15.82 20.60 8.59
C ILE A 37 14.91 21.62 7.89
N MET A 38 14.95 22.89 8.30
CA MET A 38 14.18 23.95 7.62
C MET A 38 14.62 24.10 6.15
N GLU A 39 15.93 24.11 5.89
CA GLU A 39 16.46 24.20 4.52
C GLU A 39 16.03 23.02 3.65
N LEU A 40 16.13 21.79 4.17
CA LEU A 40 15.66 20.60 3.46
C LEU A 40 14.16 20.62 3.20
N THR A 41 13.37 21.13 4.15
CA THR A 41 11.91 21.28 4.00
C THR A 41 11.59 22.24 2.85
N ALA A 42 12.25 23.40 2.80
CA ALA A 42 12.08 24.37 1.71
C ALA A 42 12.51 23.80 0.34
N LYS A 43 13.57 22.99 0.31
CA LYS A 43 14.01 22.28 -0.91
C LYS A 43 12.97 21.27 -1.38
N ILE A 44 12.37 20.51 -0.46
CA ILE A 44 11.31 19.54 -0.78
C ILE A 44 10.09 20.26 -1.37
N GLU A 45 9.67 21.38 -0.77
CA GLU A 45 8.55 22.20 -1.28
C GLU A 45 8.83 22.70 -2.70
N THR A 46 10.04 23.21 -2.96
CA THR A 46 10.45 23.67 -4.29
C THR A 46 10.39 22.54 -5.32
N ILE A 47 10.90 21.35 -4.99
CA ILE A 47 10.85 20.18 -5.87
C ILE A 47 9.41 19.73 -6.14
N GLN A 48 8.54 19.79 -5.13
CA GLN A 48 7.12 19.45 -5.29
C GLN A 48 6.39 20.44 -6.20
N GLU A 49 6.67 21.75 -6.07
CA GLU A 49 6.14 22.77 -6.98
C GLU A 49 6.59 22.55 -8.42
N ASP A 50 7.88 22.31 -8.63
CA ASP A 50 8.43 22.08 -9.97
C ASP A 50 7.89 20.78 -10.59
N SER A 51 7.75 19.72 -9.79
CA SER A 51 7.10 18.48 -10.23
C SER A 51 5.62 18.68 -10.58
N CYS A 52 4.90 19.55 -9.86
CA CYS A 52 3.53 19.91 -10.21
C CYS A 52 3.47 20.67 -11.54
N ARG A 53 4.32 21.69 -11.71
CA ARG A 53 4.39 22.47 -12.95
C ARG A 53 4.72 21.60 -14.16
N GLU A 54 5.61 20.62 -14.01
CA GLU A 54 5.98 19.72 -15.10
C GLU A 54 4.84 18.77 -15.48
N ARG A 55 4.09 18.24 -14.50
CA ARG A 55 2.87 17.47 -14.78
C ARG A 55 1.83 18.29 -15.52
N ASP A 56 1.62 19.54 -15.12
CA ASP A 56 0.67 20.44 -15.78
C ASP A 56 1.08 20.75 -17.23
N ARG A 57 2.39 20.92 -17.48
CA ARG A 57 2.94 21.09 -18.84
C ARG A 57 2.70 19.85 -19.71
N LEU A 58 3.03 18.66 -19.19
CA LEU A 58 2.83 17.40 -19.92
C LEU A 58 1.35 17.15 -20.22
N ALA A 59 0.46 17.47 -19.27
CA ALA A 59 -0.99 17.37 -19.48
C ALA A 59 -1.47 18.31 -20.59
N ALA A 60 -1.01 19.57 -20.59
CA ALA A 60 -1.36 20.54 -21.62
C ALA A 60 -0.80 20.15 -23.01
N ASP A 61 0.40 19.60 -23.07
CA ASP A 61 0.99 19.13 -24.32
C ASP A 61 0.24 17.92 -24.88
N HIS A 62 -0.16 16.98 -24.01
CA HIS A 62 -0.99 15.84 -24.41
C HIS A 62 -2.37 16.26 -24.90
N GLU A 63 -3.01 17.24 -24.24
CA GLU A 63 -4.28 17.81 -24.69
C GLU A 63 -4.16 18.45 -26.08
N ARG A 64 -3.08 19.21 -26.34
CA ARG A 64 -2.82 19.79 -27.67
C ARG A 64 -2.61 18.72 -28.73
N GLU A 65 -1.89 17.66 -28.42
CA GLU A 65 -1.68 16.53 -29.34
C GLU A 65 -3.01 15.85 -29.69
N MET A 66 -3.87 15.61 -28.70
CA MET A 66 -5.20 15.04 -28.90
C MET A 66 -6.09 15.92 -29.79
N LEU A 67 -6.13 17.23 -29.54
CA LEU A 67 -6.86 18.18 -30.39
C LEU A 67 -6.32 18.22 -31.83
N ALA A 68 -4.99 18.13 -32.00
CA ALA A 68 -4.37 18.10 -33.32
C ALA A 68 -4.74 16.82 -34.09
N LEU A 69 -4.77 15.67 -33.41
CA LEU A 69 -5.22 14.40 -33.99
C LEU A 69 -6.69 14.44 -34.39
N GLU A 70 -7.56 14.97 -33.52
CA GLU A 70 -8.99 15.14 -33.83
C GLU A 70 -9.21 16.06 -35.04
N ALA A 71 -8.50 17.20 -35.09
CA ALA A 71 -8.56 18.12 -36.22
C ALA A 71 -8.11 17.45 -37.52
N LYS A 72 -7.06 16.62 -37.48
CA LYS A 72 -6.57 15.87 -38.63
C LYS A 72 -7.60 14.85 -39.14
N ILE A 73 -8.19 14.06 -38.23
CA ILE A 73 -9.24 13.08 -38.57
C ILE A 73 -10.44 13.78 -39.22
N ASN A 74 -10.86 14.91 -38.66
CA ASN A 74 -11.95 15.71 -39.22
C ASN A 74 -11.62 16.26 -40.61
N ALA A 75 -10.38 16.74 -40.83
CA ALA A 75 -9.94 17.21 -42.13
C ALA A 75 -9.93 16.08 -43.19
N ASP A 76 -9.39 14.91 -42.84
CA ASP A 76 -9.34 13.73 -43.71
C ASP A 76 -10.76 13.25 -44.08
N MET A 77 -11.68 13.24 -43.12
CA MET A 77 -13.09 12.89 -43.35
C MET A 77 -13.78 13.88 -44.30
N GLN A 78 -13.50 15.18 -44.19
CA GLN A 78 -14.05 16.18 -45.12
C GLN A 78 -13.46 16.03 -46.53
N ALA A 79 -12.16 15.75 -46.64
CA ALA A 79 -11.52 15.47 -47.93
C ALA A 79 -12.16 14.25 -48.62
N LEU A 80 -12.39 13.16 -47.87
CA LEU A 80 -13.10 11.98 -48.37
C LEU A 80 -14.52 12.30 -48.86
N LYS A 81 -15.30 13.10 -48.10
CA LYS A 81 -16.65 13.53 -48.51
C LYS A 81 -16.64 14.32 -49.81
N LEU A 82 -15.66 15.20 -50.00
CA LEU A 82 -15.50 15.99 -51.22
C LEU A 82 -15.13 15.10 -52.42
N SER A 83 -14.18 14.17 -52.24
CA SER A 83 -13.82 13.21 -53.28
C SER A 83 -15.00 12.33 -53.71
N LEU A 84 -15.80 11.85 -52.75
CA LEU A 84 -16.97 11.03 -53.03
C LEU A 84 -18.07 11.82 -53.78
N SER A 85 -18.25 13.10 -53.46
CA SER A 85 -19.22 13.97 -54.11
C SER A 85 -18.88 14.27 -55.58
N GLN A 86 -17.60 14.20 -55.96
CA GLN A 86 -17.15 14.38 -57.35
C GLN A 86 -17.31 13.11 -58.20
N GLN A 87 -17.50 11.95 -57.57
CA GLN A 87 -17.58 10.65 -58.25
C GLN A 87 -19.00 10.23 -58.62
N VAL A 88 -20.02 11.00 -58.20
CA VAL A 88 -21.41 10.76 -58.62
C VAL A 88 -21.60 11.34 -60.02
N PRO A 89 -21.74 10.52 -61.08
CA PRO A 89 -22.03 11.04 -62.41
C PRO A 89 -23.34 11.84 -62.36
N PRO A 90 -23.44 12.95 -63.13
CA PRO A 90 -24.63 13.78 -63.14
C PRO A 90 -25.86 12.89 -63.41
N PRO A 91 -26.95 13.08 -62.65
CA PRO A 91 -28.14 12.25 -62.79
C PRO A 91 -28.61 12.32 -64.23
N LEU A 92 -28.62 11.16 -64.89
CA LEU A 92 -29.19 11.03 -66.22
C LEU A 92 -30.65 11.54 -66.17
N PRO A 93 -31.10 12.33 -67.17
CA PRO A 93 -32.47 12.84 -67.19
C PRO A 93 -33.44 11.65 -67.21
N LEU A 94 -34.07 11.40 -66.07
CA LEU A 94 -35.08 10.35 -65.96
C LEU A 94 -36.32 10.78 -66.77
N PRO A 95 -36.93 9.87 -67.54
CA PRO A 95 -38.17 10.16 -68.25
C PRO A 95 -39.27 10.42 -67.22
N SER A 96 -39.97 11.54 -67.40
CA SER A 96 -41.18 11.90 -66.66
C SER A 96 -42.27 10.86 -66.92
N MET A 97 -42.36 9.85 -66.06
CA MET A 97 -43.44 8.88 -66.04
C MET A 97 -44.18 9.04 -64.71
N MET A 98 -45.35 9.68 -64.84
CA MET A 98 -46.54 9.60 -63.97
C MET A 98 -46.34 8.95 -62.59
N ARG A 99 -46.24 9.82 -61.59
CA ARG A 99 -46.25 9.50 -60.16
C ARG A 99 -47.68 9.12 -59.74
N GLN A 100 -47.96 7.83 -59.58
CA GLN A 100 -49.13 7.39 -58.80
C GLN A 100 -48.78 7.40 -57.30
N PRO A 101 -49.70 7.84 -56.42
CA PRO A 101 -49.47 7.85 -54.98
C PRO A 101 -49.72 6.45 -54.41
N THR A 102 -48.68 5.81 -53.91
CA THR A 102 -48.78 4.56 -53.13
C THR A 102 -49.07 4.92 -51.67
N PRO A 103 -50.06 4.31 -51.01
CA PRO A 103 -50.43 4.64 -49.64
C PRO A 103 -49.40 4.10 -48.64
N PHE A 104 -49.14 4.92 -47.63
CA PHE A 104 -48.25 4.69 -46.51
C PHE A 104 -48.84 3.60 -45.60
N LEU A 105 -48.24 2.41 -45.57
CA LEU A 105 -48.52 1.41 -44.55
C LEU A 105 -47.59 1.64 -43.36
N GLN A 106 -48.19 2.16 -42.30
CA GLN A 106 -47.61 2.35 -40.98
C GLN A 106 -47.43 0.96 -40.33
N ALA A 107 -46.22 0.40 -40.43
CA ALA A 107 -45.85 -0.81 -39.71
C ALA A 107 -45.35 -0.42 -38.31
N SER A 108 -45.99 -0.99 -37.30
CA SER A 108 -45.67 -0.87 -35.88
C SER A 108 -44.32 -1.50 -35.56
N ASP A 109 -43.40 -0.71 -34.99
CA ASP A 109 -42.19 -1.24 -34.36
C ASP A 109 -42.53 -1.81 -32.98
N CYS A 110 -42.69 -3.12 -32.95
CA CYS A 110 -42.83 -3.94 -31.75
C CYS A 110 -41.45 -4.48 -31.34
N MET A 111 -40.98 -4.05 -30.18
CA MET A 111 -40.19 -4.81 -29.19
C MET A 111 -39.23 -5.89 -29.72
N GLN A 112 -37.93 -5.60 -29.83
CA GLN A 112 -36.89 -6.62 -29.60
C GLN A 112 -35.71 -6.03 -28.82
N SER A 113 -35.79 -6.23 -27.50
CA SER A 113 -34.65 -6.21 -26.57
C SER A 113 -33.73 -7.38 -26.92
N LEU A 114 -32.55 -7.09 -27.43
CA LEU A 114 -31.46 -8.08 -27.58
C LEU A 114 -30.54 -7.95 -26.38
N SER A 115 -30.65 -8.92 -25.47
CA SER A 115 -29.67 -9.16 -24.41
C SER A 115 -28.39 -9.75 -25.02
N PRO A 116 -27.19 -9.21 -24.72
CA PRO A 116 -25.94 -9.84 -25.14
C PRO A 116 -25.63 -11.05 -24.24
N SER A 117 -25.41 -12.20 -24.87
CA SER A 117 -24.86 -13.41 -24.25
C SER A 117 -23.42 -13.19 -23.79
N PRO A 118 -22.99 -13.74 -22.63
CA PRO A 118 -21.60 -13.64 -22.19
C PRO A 118 -20.71 -14.59 -23.00
N GLN A 119 -19.77 -14.03 -23.75
CA GLN A 119 -18.69 -14.77 -24.38
C GLN A 119 -17.73 -15.31 -23.31
N GLN A 120 -17.61 -16.63 -23.24
CA GLN A 120 -16.55 -17.32 -22.52
C GLN A 120 -15.23 -17.12 -23.27
N TYR A 121 -14.27 -16.44 -22.63
CA TYR A 121 -12.89 -16.38 -23.09
C TYR A 121 -12.13 -17.65 -22.63
N PRO A 122 -11.30 -18.28 -23.49
CA PRO A 122 -10.42 -19.36 -23.08
C PRO A 122 -9.23 -18.81 -22.27
N LEU A 123 -8.92 -19.47 -21.16
CA LEU A 123 -7.72 -19.23 -20.35
C LEU A 123 -6.44 -19.56 -21.16
N PRO A 124 -5.35 -18.78 -21.02
CA PRO A 124 -4.06 -19.11 -21.62
C PRO A 124 -3.36 -20.26 -20.86
N PRO A 125 -2.48 -21.02 -21.55
CA PRO A 125 -1.81 -22.18 -20.96
C PRO A 125 -0.77 -21.77 -19.92
N LYS A 126 -0.81 -22.46 -18.77
CA LYS A 126 0.29 -22.55 -17.81
C LYS A 126 1.55 -23.02 -18.52
N ASN A 127 2.61 -22.22 -18.50
CA ASN A 127 3.94 -22.66 -18.91
C ASN A 127 4.88 -22.76 -17.70
N PRO A 128 5.87 -23.67 -17.77
CA PRO A 128 6.54 -24.23 -16.60
C PRO A 128 7.83 -23.48 -16.22
N SER A 129 8.16 -23.60 -14.93
CA SER A 129 9.50 -23.78 -14.35
C SER A 129 10.68 -23.14 -15.09
N SER A 130 11.19 -22.02 -14.57
CA SER A 130 12.49 -21.46 -14.95
C SER A 130 13.46 -21.41 -13.76
N VAL A 131 14.24 -22.49 -13.65
CA VAL A 131 15.69 -22.56 -13.43
C VAL A 131 16.34 -21.48 -12.55
N HIS A 132 16.85 -21.96 -11.41
CA HIS A 132 17.87 -21.35 -10.56
C HIS A 132 19.09 -20.82 -11.33
N ASN A 133 19.52 -19.59 -11.02
CA ASN A 133 20.90 -19.15 -11.21
C ASN A 133 21.47 -18.67 -9.87
N PRO A 134 22.65 -19.15 -9.44
CA PRO A 134 23.25 -18.78 -8.17
C PRO A 134 23.99 -17.43 -8.25
N LEU A 135 23.87 -16.64 -7.18
CA LEU A 135 24.62 -15.40 -6.95
C LEU A 135 26.12 -15.66 -6.77
N PRO A 136 27.00 -14.74 -7.22
CA PRO A 136 28.42 -14.80 -6.92
C PRO A 136 28.70 -14.30 -5.49
N LEU A 137 29.51 -15.06 -4.75
CA LEU A 137 30.11 -14.63 -3.49
C LEU A 137 31.12 -13.49 -3.75
N CYS A 138 30.86 -12.33 -3.16
CA CYS A 138 31.87 -11.30 -2.94
C CYS A 138 32.39 -11.42 -1.50
N THR A 139 33.50 -12.13 -1.34
CA THR A 139 34.36 -12.06 -0.15
C THR A 139 35.15 -10.76 -0.20
N SER A 140 34.76 -9.77 0.61
CA SER A 140 35.54 -8.56 0.83
C SER A 140 36.02 -8.53 2.27
N SER A 141 37.35 -8.62 2.37
CA SER A 141 38.16 -8.74 3.58
C SER A 141 37.90 -7.63 4.60
N SER A 142 37.64 -8.06 5.82
CA SER A 142 37.55 -7.26 7.04
C SER A 142 38.93 -6.71 7.42
N MET A 143 39.06 -5.38 7.54
CA MET A 143 40.11 -4.75 8.31
C MET A 143 39.49 -4.24 9.62
N VAL A 144 39.75 -4.98 10.70
CA VAL A 144 39.31 -4.65 12.05
C VAL A 144 40.23 -3.56 12.60
N ALA A 145 39.75 -2.32 12.65
CA ALA A 145 40.35 -1.28 13.46
C ALA A 145 39.84 -1.45 14.90
N SER A 146 40.72 -1.89 15.80
CA SER A 146 40.45 -2.00 17.23
C SER A 146 40.30 -0.61 17.84
N ILE A 147 39.06 -0.11 17.93
CA ILE A 147 38.72 1.10 18.68
C ILE A 147 38.39 0.66 20.11
N SER A 148 39.27 1.01 21.04
CA SER A 148 39.09 0.86 22.48
C SER A 148 38.00 1.82 22.96
N ILE A 149 36.78 1.31 23.17
CA ILE A 149 35.64 2.07 23.71
C ILE A 149 35.57 1.79 25.22
N ASN A 150 36.17 2.67 26.02
CA ASN A 150 35.96 2.76 27.47
C ASN A 150 35.46 4.18 27.80
N ALA A 151 34.35 4.59 27.19
CA ALA A 151 33.61 5.78 27.60
C ALA A 151 32.15 5.36 27.89
N PRO A 152 31.59 5.67 29.07
CA PRO A 152 30.19 5.41 29.34
C PRO A 152 29.33 6.26 28.40
N ILE A 153 28.64 5.60 27.47
CA ILE A 153 27.68 6.23 26.57
C ILE A 153 26.49 6.69 27.42
N LEU A 154 26.47 7.98 27.77
CA LEU A 154 25.30 8.65 28.34
C LEU A 154 24.25 8.79 27.22
N LEU A 155 23.33 7.84 27.17
CA LEU A 155 22.18 7.88 26.28
C LEU A 155 21.35 9.15 26.57
N PRO A 156 20.88 9.88 25.54
CA PRO A 156 20.05 11.05 25.74
C PRO A 156 18.73 10.70 26.45
N PRO A 157 18.10 11.66 27.17
CA PRO A 157 16.93 11.38 27.99
C PRO A 157 15.78 10.79 27.16
N LEU A 158 15.28 9.61 27.56
CA LEU A 158 14.24 8.82 26.88
C LEU A 158 12.90 9.56 26.62
N GLY A 159 12.67 10.74 27.20
CA GLY A 159 11.38 11.44 27.15
C GLY A 159 10.97 11.98 25.78
N LYS A 160 11.93 12.37 24.91
CA LYS A 160 11.62 12.99 23.60
C LYS A 160 11.25 11.98 22.51
N THR A 161 11.58 10.70 22.70
CA THR A 161 11.38 9.65 21.69
C THR A 161 9.91 9.22 21.63
N ALA A 162 9.27 9.07 22.79
CA ALA A 162 7.85 8.69 22.87
C ALA A 162 6.93 9.77 22.28
N GLU A 163 7.25 11.04 22.49
CA GLU A 163 6.47 12.16 21.95
C GLU A 163 6.61 12.26 20.42
N ARG A 164 7.83 12.09 19.89
CA ARG A 164 8.07 12.00 18.45
C ARG A 164 7.32 10.82 17.81
N GLN A 165 7.31 9.66 18.48
CA GLN A 165 6.57 8.49 17.99
C GLN A 165 5.06 8.75 17.97
N ARG A 166 4.51 9.37 19.02
CA ARG A 166 3.08 9.75 19.03
C ARG A 166 2.73 10.73 17.92
N ALA A 167 3.60 11.71 17.65
CA ALA A 167 3.41 12.66 16.56
C ALA A 167 3.39 11.95 15.19
N ARG A 168 4.32 11.01 14.96
CA ARG A 168 4.36 10.19 13.74
C ARG A 168 3.09 9.35 13.57
N ASN A 169 2.72 8.59 14.59
CA ASN A 169 1.49 7.78 14.57
C ASN A 169 0.24 8.63 14.29
N LYS A 170 0.19 9.88 14.80
CA LYS A 170 -0.92 10.81 14.54
C LYS A 170 -0.95 11.28 13.08
N VAL A 171 0.20 11.57 12.48
CA VAL A 171 0.30 11.95 11.06
C VAL A 171 -0.13 10.80 10.17
N GLU A 172 0.35 9.59 10.44
CA GLU A 172 -0.03 8.38 9.70
C GLU A 172 -1.54 8.11 9.80
N ALA A 173 -2.11 8.17 11.02
CA ALA A 173 -3.55 8.00 11.22
C ALA A 173 -4.37 9.04 10.44
N ASN A 174 -3.94 10.30 10.43
CA ASN A 174 -4.59 11.35 9.65
C ASN A 174 -4.51 11.09 8.14
N GLN A 175 -3.37 10.58 7.65
CA GLN A 175 -3.19 10.23 6.24
C GLN A 175 -4.09 9.06 5.82
N VAL A 176 -4.13 7.99 6.63
CA VAL A 176 -5.02 6.84 6.40
C VAL A 176 -6.48 7.29 6.32
N GLU A 177 -6.89 8.17 7.23
CA GLU A 177 -8.26 8.69 7.26
C GLU A 177 -8.56 9.62 6.07
N ALA A 178 -7.60 10.44 5.64
CA ALA A 178 -7.72 11.25 4.44
C ALA A 178 -7.91 10.37 3.19
N ASP A 179 -7.11 9.32 3.04
CA ASP A 179 -7.22 8.35 1.95
C ASP A 179 -8.59 7.63 1.99
N ARG A 180 -9.03 7.15 3.16
CA ARG A 180 -10.36 6.51 3.32
C ARG A 180 -11.50 7.42 2.88
N ARG A 181 -11.45 8.70 3.26
CA ARG A 181 -12.47 9.68 2.84
C ARG A 181 -12.44 9.91 1.33
N ARG A 182 -11.25 10.06 0.75
CA ARG A 182 -11.08 10.24 -0.68
C ARG A 182 -11.65 9.06 -1.47
N PHE A 183 -11.33 7.82 -1.08
CA PHE A 183 -11.83 6.62 -1.76
C PHE A 183 -13.33 6.38 -1.57
N LYS A 184 -13.88 6.82 -0.43
CA LYS A 184 -15.32 6.81 -0.23
C LYS A 184 -16.02 7.81 -1.16
N ALA A 185 -15.41 8.97 -1.39
CA ALA A 185 -15.95 10.00 -2.27
C ALA A 185 -15.83 9.64 -3.77
N SER A 186 -14.71 9.01 -4.18
CA SER A 186 -14.51 8.57 -5.57
C SER A 186 -15.21 7.25 -5.91
N GLY A 187 -15.60 6.48 -4.89
CA GLY A 187 -16.17 5.14 -5.09
C GLY A 187 -15.12 4.06 -5.32
N ASP A 188 -13.82 4.37 -5.17
CA ASP A 188 -12.72 3.43 -5.44
C ASP A 188 -12.52 2.39 -4.34
N ARG A 189 -13.18 2.54 -3.19
CA ARG A 189 -12.97 1.64 -2.04
C ARG A 189 -13.16 0.15 -2.38
N PRO A 190 -14.19 -0.29 -3.14
CA PRO A 190 -14.35 -1.69 -3.50
C PRO A 190 -13.18 -2.23 -4.32
N PHE A 191 -12.62 -1.42 -5.22
CA PHE A 191 -11.44 -1.78 -6.00
C PHE A 191 -10.22 -1.97 -5.09
N HIS A 192 -9.96 -1.04 -4.17
CA HIS A 192 -8.85 -1.18 -3.23
C HIS A 192 -8.99 -2.45 -2.35
N LEU A 193 -10.22 -2.76 -1.92
CA LEU A 193 -10.48 -3.99 -1.15
C LEU A 193 -10.33 -5.27 -1.98
N SER A 194 -10.69 -5.26 -3.27
CA SER A 194 -10.45 -6.41 -4.14
C SER A 194 -8.96 -6.68 -4.36
N GLU A 195 -8.13 -5.64 -4.39
CA GLU A 195 -6.67 -5.80 -4.50
C GLU A 195 -6.06 -6.36 -3.21
N VAL A 196 -6.58 -5.96 -2.04
CA VAL A 196 -6.23 -6.60 -0.76
C VAL A 196 -6.65 -8.08 -0.75
N GLN A 197 -7.84 -8.40 -1.26
CA GLN A 197 -8.31 -9.78 -1.39
C GLN A 197 -7.42 -10.60 -2.33
N TRP A 198 -7.01 -10.00 -3.45
CA TRP A 198 -6.13 -10.64 -4.42
C TRP A 198 -4.77 -11.02 -3.80
N ILE A 199 -4.20 -10.15 -2.97
CA ILE A 199 -2.96 -10.47 -2.24
C ILE A 199 -3.15 -11.66 -1.30
N PHE A 200 -4.30 -11.75 -0.63
CA PHE A 200 -4.61 -12.91 0.21
C PHE A 200 -4.68 -14.21 -0.60
N ALA A 201 -5.32 -14.16 -1.77
CA ALA A 201 -5.38 -15.30 -2.69
C ALA A 201 -3.98 -15.70 -3.20
N GLU A 202 -3.15 -14.74 -3.58
CA GLU A 202 -1.83 -14.99 -4.17
C GLU A 202 -0.80 -15.51 -3.15
N TYR A 203 -0.75 -14.91 -1.95
CA TYR A 203 0.31 -15.21 -0.97
C TYR A 203 -0.07 -16.26 0.06
N PHE A 204 -1.37 -16.50 0.29
CA PHE A 204 -1.84 -17.44 1.32
C PHE A 204 -2.74 -18.54 0.74
N ASP A 205 -2.90 -18.60 -0.59
CA ASP A 205 -3.82 -19.51 -1.28
C ASP A 205 -5.25 -19.44 -0.69
N ALA A 206 -5.65 -18.23 -0.27
CA ALA A 206 -6.89 -17.97 0.45
C ALA A 206 -7.74 -16.92 -0.28
N SER A 207 -8.65 -17.40 -1.11
CA SER A 207 -9.51 -16.55 -1.94
C SER A 207 -10.65 -15.90 -1.15
N GLU A 208 -11.06 -16.51 -0.03
CA GLU A 208 -12.04 -16.02 0.93
C GLU A 208 -11.48 -16.00 2.35
N ASP A 209 -12.15 -15.32 3.27
CA ASP A 209 -11.73 -15.27 4.69
C ASP A 209 -11.80 -16.64 5.36
N GLU A 210 -12.81 -17.44 5.01
CA GLU A 210 -13.00 -18.80 5.55
C GLU A 210 -11.91 -19.78 5.09
N ASP A 211 -11.43 -19.60 3.85
CA ASP A 211 -10.29 -20.37 3.32
C ASP A 211 -9.07 -20.12 4.21
N PHE A 212 -8.76 -18.84 4.48
CA PHE A 212 -7.65 -18.46 5.34
C PHE A 212 -7.80 -19.03 6.75
N ILE A 213 -8.98 -18.90 7.36
CA ILE A 213 -9.24 -19.40 8.72
C ILE A 213 -9.02 -20.92 8.79
N SER A 214 -9.37 -21.65 7.73
CA SER A 214 -9.33 -23.11 7.70
C SER A 214 -7.97 -23.70 7.33
N SER A 215 -7.24 -23.04 6.42
CA SER A 215 -6.00 -23.58 5.83
C SER A 215 -4.74 -22.94 6.41
N HIS A 216 -4.80 -21.69 6.87
CA HIS A 216 -3.61 -20.96 7.27
C HIS A 216 -3.05 -21.48 8.60
N VAL A 217 -1.75 -21.77 8.61
CA VAL A 217 -1.04 -22.21 9.82
C VAL A 217 -0.45 -20.98 10.51
N ALA A 218 -0.82 -20.77 11.78
CA ALA A 218 -0.26 -19.70 12.59
C ALA A 218 1.23 -19.93 12.86
N MET A 219 2.01 -18.85 12.86
CA MET A 219 3.40 -18.92 13.29
C MET A 219 3.47 -19.37 14.77
N PRO A 220 4.37 -20.30 15.13
CA PRO A 220 4.54 -20.76 16.51
C PRO A 220 4.78 -19.63 17.50
N VAL A 221 4.12 -19.74 18.65
CA VAL A 221 4.09 -18.71 19.70
C VAL A 221 5.48 -18.40 20.26
N ASP A 222 6.33 -19.41 20.40
CA ASP A 222 7.71 -19.29 20.85
C ASP A 222 8.57 -18.45 19.89
N VAL A 223 8.41 -18.66 18.58
CA VAL A 223 9.10 -17.87 17.54
C VAL A 223 8.64 -16.41 17.61
N VAL A 224 7.33 -16.19 17.67
CA VAL A 224 6.74 -14.84 17.76
C VAL A 224 7.21 -14.15 19.04
N LYS A 225 7.14 -14.80 20.19
CA LYS A 225 7.59 -14.23 21.47
C LYS A 225 9.07 -13.89 21.45
N SER A 226 9.91 -14.76 20.88
CA SER A 226 11.33 -14.49 20.71
C SER A 226 11.57 -13.22 19.90
N TYR A 227 10.84 -13.04 18.78
CA TYR A 227 10.90 -11.82 17.99
C TYR A 227 10.41 -10.59 18.75
N LEU A 228 9.26 -10.68 19.43
CA LEU A 228 8.69 -9.56 20.20
C LEU A 228 9.61 -9.11 21.36
N GLN A 229 10.44 -10.02 21.88
CA GLN A 229 11.46 -9.72 22.90
C GLN A 229 12.79 -9.22 22.30
N GLY A 230 12.92 -9.17 20.97
CA GLY A 230 14.11 -8.71 20.27
C GLY A 230 15.22 -9.76 20.09
N PHE A 231 14.93 -11.03 20.38
CA PHE A 231 15.90 -12.13 20.26
C PHE A 231 15.71 -12.97 18.99
N GLY A 232 14.50 -13.00 18.44
CA GLY A 232 14.14 -13.79 17.25
C GLY A 232 14.24 -13.01 15.95
N SER A 233 14.38 -13.74 14.84
CA SER A 233 14.23 -13.19 13.50
C SER A 233 12.79 -12.74 13.23
N GLY A 234 12.63 -11.71 12.39
CA GLY A 234 11.31 -11.28 11.94
C GLY A 234 10.63 -12.27 10.98
N PRO A 235 9.40 -11.97 10.55
CA PRO A 235 8.68 -12.77 9.57
C PRO A 235 9.50 -13.01 8.30
N ASN A 236 9.45 -14.24 7.76
CA ASN A 236 10.07 -14.57 6.50
C ASN A 236 9.22 -14.00 5.35
N THR A 237 9.82 -13.17 4.49
CA THR A 237 9.12 -12.56 3.35
C THR A 237 8.73 -13.57 2.26
N GLN A 238 9.38 -14.74 2.24
CA GLN A 238 9.06 -15.82 1.30
C GLN A 238 7.98 -16.78 1.83
N ASP A 239 7.69 -16.73 3.13
CA ASP A 239 6.81 -17.66 3.83
C ASP A 239 6.12 -16.92 4.97
N LEU A 240 5.13 -16.11 4.61
CA LEU A 240 4.47 -15.20 5.53
C LEU A 240 3.45 -15.97 6.36
N HIS A 241 3.58 -15.90 7.69
CA HIS A 241 2.61 -16.48 8.60
C HIS A 241 2.19 -15.48 9.66
N PHE A 242 0.91 -15.13 9.65
CA PHE A 242 0.30 -14.38 10.75
C PHE A 242 0.33 -15.17 12.06
N THR A 243 0.25 -14.44 13.18
CA THR A 243 0.11 -15.03 14.52
C THR A 243 -1.23 -14.67 15.15
N THR A 244 -1.73 -15.59 15.97
CA THR A 244 -2.91 -15.39 16.82
C THR A 244 -2.60 -14.69 18.14
N GLU A 245 -1.32 -14.46 18.46
CA GLU A 245 -0.89 -13.81 19.71
C GLU A 245 -1.52 -12.43 19.92
N SER A 246 -1.92 -12.16 21.16
CA SER A 246 -2.54 -10.90 21.56
C SER A 246 -1.47 -9.85 21.91
N PRO A 247 -1.65 -8.58 21.51
CA PRO A 247 -2.76 -8.08 20.69
C PRO A 247 -2.57 -8.42 19.20
N TYR A 248 -3.67 -8.48 18.43
CA TYR A 248 -3.62 -8.82 17.00
C TYR A 248 -2.74 -7.86 16.18
N ASN A 249 -2.60 -6.62 16.63
CA ASN A 249 -1.74 -5.59 16.05
C ASN A 249 -0.36 -5.53 16.72
N ASN A 250 0.20 -6.68 17.09
CA ASN A 250 1.59 -6.78 17.53
C ASN A 250 2.56 -6.48 16.37
N SER A 251 3.84 -6.25 16.68
CA SER A 251 4.85 -5.89 15.68
C SER A 251 5.12 -6.98 14.64
N TRP A 252 4.87 -8.26 14.96
CA TRP A 252 4.98 -9.37 14.00
C TRP A 252 3.95 -9.21 12.88
N ASN A 253 2.67 -9.09 13.25
CA ASN A 253 1.57 -8.92 12.29
C ASN A 253 1.67 -7.59 11.53
N HIS A 254 2.14 -6.51 12.18
CA HIS A 254 2.44 -5.24 11.49
C HIS A 254 3.54 -5.40 10.45
N THR A 255 4.61 -6.12 10.76
CA THR A 255 5.71 -6.33 9.81
C THR A 255 5.23 -7.07 8.56
N ILE A 256 4.36 -8.07 8.73
CA ILE A 256 3.70 -8.77 7.62
C ILE A 256 2.82 -7.79 6.81
N CYS A 257 1.95 -7.03 7.48
CA CYS A 257 1.09 -6.06 6.80
C CYS A 257 1.88 -4.98 6.04
N SER A 258 3.00 -4.52 6.60
CA SER A 258 3.89 -3.54 5.98
C SER A 258 4.55 -4.12 4.72
N HIS A 259 5.00 -5.38 4.77
CA HIS A 259 5.55 -6.05 3.60
C HIS A 259 4.52 -6.22 2.48
N LEU A 260 3.31 -6.68 2.81
CA LEU A 260 2.21 -6.79 1.86
C LEU A 260 1.80 -5.42 1.28
N ALA A 261 1.83 -4.37 2.10
CA ALA A 261 1.57 -2.99 1.68
C ALA A 261 2.61 -2.49 0.66
N SER A 262 3.89 -2.80 0.85
CA SER A 262 4.93 -2.48 -0.13
C SER A 262 4.67 -3.17 -1.48
N ILE A 263 4.30 -4.46 -1.46
CA ILE A 263 3.97 -5.22 -2.68
C ILE A 263 2.81 -4.56 -3.44
N LEU A 264 1.71 -4.20 -2.76
CA LEU A 264 0.59 -3.50 -3.40
C LEU A 264 0.97 -2.12 -3.91
N CYS A 265 1.78 -1.37 -3.16
CA CYS A 265 2.24 -0.05 -3.58
C CYS A 265 3.07 -0.14 -4.87
N GLU A 266 4.02 -1.08 -4.94
CA GLU A 266 4.82 -1.34 -6.13
C GLU A 266 3.94 -1.74 -7.32
N ARG A 267 2.94 -2.60 -7.09
CA ARG A 267 1.99 -3.02 -8.12
C ARG A 267 1.15 -1.85 -8.63
N GLN A 268 0.61 -1.03 -7.74
CA GLN A 268 -0.15 0.18 -8.06
C GLN A 268 0.67 1.15 -8.94
N MET A 269 1.96 1.30 -8.65
CA MET A 269 2.87 2.12 -9.45
C MET A 269 3.14 1.49 -10.82
N LYS A 270 3.44 0.18 -10.86
CA LYS A 270 3.79 -0.54 -12.09
C LYS A 270 2.63 -0.67 -13.07
N GLU A 271 1.43 -0.93 -12.57
CA GLU A 271 0.21 -1.08 -13.36
C GLU A 271 -0.48 0.25 -13.64
N LEU A 272 0.12 1.35 -13.18
CA LEU A 272 -0.35 2.72 -13.39
C LEU A 272 -1.85 2.82 -13.11
N TRP A 273 -2.33 2.37 -11.94
CA TRP A 273 -3.78 2.32 -11.66
C TRP A 273 -4.47 3.69 -11.83
N HIS A 274 -3.71 4.77 -11.66
CA HIS A 274 -4.13 6.14 -11.91
C HIS A 274 -4.27 6.52 -13.39
N LEU A 275 -3.89 5.66 -14.34
CA LEU A 275 -3.99 5.84 -15.80
C LEU A 275 -4.79 4.73 -16.49
N THR A 276 -4.87 3.56 -15.87
CA THR A 276 -5.34 2.32 -16.50
C THR A 276 -6.42 1.64 -15.66
N ALA A 277 -7.52 2.32 -15.35
CA ALA A 277 -8.68 1.60 -14.85
C ALA A 277 -9.56 1.11 -16.00
N LYS A 278 -10.06 -0.12 -15.88
CA LYS A 278 -11.07 -0.69 -16.78
C LYS A 278 -12.28 0.25 -16.84
N GLY A 279 -12.47 0.92 -17.98
CA GLY A 279 -13.56 1.88 -18.19
C GLY A 279 -13.16 3.36 -18.15
N GLY A 280 -11.86 3.69 -18.07
CA GLY A 280 -11.36 5.07 -18.18
C GLY A 280 -11.49 5.91 -16.92
N GLN A 281 -11.93 5.33 -15.79
CA GLN A 281 -12.09 6.04 -14.53
C GLN A 281 -10.82 5.95 -13.68
N LEU A 282 -10.05 7.03 -13.55
CA LEU A 282 -8.79 7.04 -12.80
C LEU A 282 -9.01 6.59 -11.35
N VAL A 283 -8.32 5.53 -10.91
CA VAL A 283 -8.35 5.07 -9.51
C VAL A 283 -7.36 5.90 -8.70
N ALA A 284 -7.81 6.45 -7.58
CA ALA A 284 -6.94 7.25 -6.74
C ALA A 284 -5.83 6.42 -6.08
N THR A 285 -4.59 6.91 -6.14
CA THR A 285 -3.39 6.29 -5.55
C THR A 285 -3.44 6.22 -4.02
N ALA A 286 -3.40 5.02 -3.44
CA ALA A 286 -3.28 4.82 -2.00
C ALA A 286 -1.85 4.94 -1.47
N SER A 287 -1.74 5.46 -0.24
CA SER A 287 -0.49 5.49 0.52
C SER A 287 -0.15 4.11 1.09
N VAL A 288 1.13 3.89 1.41
CA VAL A 288 1.60 2.65 2.08
C VAL A 288 0.89 2.46 3.43
N ALA A 289 0.72 3.53 4.21
CA ALA A 289 0.02 3.47 5.49
C ALA A 289 -1.45 3.06 5.34
N TYR A 290 -2.12 3.50 4.27
CA TYR A 290 -3.47 3.04 3.96
C TYR A 290 -3.50 1.54 3.70
N TRP A 291 -2.59 1.02 2.86
CA TRP A 291 -2.52 -0.39 2.54
C TRP A 291 -2.23 -1.25 3.77
N GLU A 292 -1.26 -0.84 4.60
CA GLU A 292 -0.94 -1.54 5.84
C GLU A 292 -2.16 -1.61 6.76
N ASN A 293 -2.88 -0.49 6.92
CA ASN A 293 -4.11 -0.46 7.71
C ASN A 293 -5.21 -1.32 7.08
N ALA A 294 -5.34 -1.37 5.75
CA ALA A 294 -6.34 -2.19 5.08
C ALA A 294 -6.08 -3.69 5.30
N PHE A 295 -4.83 -4.12 5.22
CA PHE A 295 -4.42 -5.48 5.57
C PHE A 295 -4.68 -5.81 7.02
N LEU A 296 -4.32 -4.90 7.93
CA LEU A 296 -4.52 -5.11 9.37
C LEU A 296 -6.00 -5.20 9.75
N GLU A 297 -6.86 -4.38 9.13
CA GLU A 297 -8.32 -4.43 9.35
C GLU A 297 -8.94 -5.71 8.78
N LYS A 298 -8.48 -6.19 7.61
CA LYS A 298 -8.89 -7.49 7.08
C LYS A 298 -8.45 -8.62 8.03
N PHE A 299 -7.18 -8.60 8.45
CA PHE A 299 -6.66 -9.59 9.38
C PHE A 299 -7.40 -9.57 10.72
N LYS A 300 -7.81 -8.41 11.23
CA LYS A 300 -8.63 -8.32 12.45
C LYS A 300 -9.94 -9.09 12.34
N CYS A 301 -10.62 -9.01 11.20
CA CYS A 301 -11.84 -9.76 10.93
C CYS A 301 -11.55 -11.28 10.92
N ILE A 302 -10.54 -11.68 10.15
CA ILE A 302 -10.08 -13.08 10.06
C ILE A 302 -9.67 -13.62 11.42
N HIS A 303 -8.84 -12.88 12.18
CA HIS A 303 -8.35 -13.24 13.52
C HIS A 303 -9.50 -13.50 14.49
N SER A 304 -10.56 -12.71 14.42
CA SER A 304 -11.76 -12.93 15.23
C SER A 304 -12.44 -14.25 14.88
N GLY A 305 -12.56 -14.58 13.59
CA GLY A 305 -13.07 -15.88 13.13
C GLY A 305 -12.14 -17.02 13.53
N TRP A 306 -10.84 -16.82 13.38
CA TRP A 306 -9.80 -17.80 13.71
C TRP A 306 -9.82 -18.17 15.19
N LEU A 307 -9.97 -17.19 16.09
CA LEU A 307 -10.13 -17.43 17.53
C LEU A 307 -11.44 -18.15 17.90
N ASN A 308 -12.45 -18.13 17.03
CA ASN A 308 -13.72 -18.82 17.27
C ASN A 308 -13.68 -20.27 16.79
N VAL A 309 -12.96 -20.53 15.69
CA VAL A 309 -12.78 -21.87 15.11
C VAL A 309 -11.66 -22.64 15.80
N TRP A 310 -10.62 -21.94 16.29
CA TRP A 310 -9.51 -22.58 16.97
C TRP A 310 -10.04 -23.30 18.22
N PRO A 311 -9.84 -24.61 18.32
CA PRO A 311 -10.35 -25.36 19.44
C PRO A 311 -9.77 -24.82 20.75
N LEU A 312 -10.65 -24.47 21.68
CA LEU A 312 -10.23 -24.35 23.06
C LEU A 312 -9.90 -25.79 23.51
N VAL A 313 -8.61 -26.08 23.60
CA VAL A 313 -8.14 -27.25 24.34
C VAL A 313 -8.42 -26.94 25.82
N MET A 314 -9.65 -27.23 26.25
CA MET A 314 -9.97 -27.22 27.67
C MET A 314 -9.40 -28.50 28.28
N GLN A 315 -8.49 -28.33 29.24
CA GLN A 315 -8.15 -29.42 30.14
C GLN A 315 -9.38 -29.71 30.99
N ASP A 316 -10.04 -30.83 30.72
CA ASP A 316 -11.09 -31.31 31.58
C ASP A 316 -10.45 -31.75 32.90
N HIS A 317 -10.50 -30.87 33.91
CA HIS A 317 -9.92 -31.13 35.23
C HIS A 317 -10.54 -32.36 35.91
N VAL A 318 -11.70 -32.84 35.43
CA VAL A 318 -12.39 -34.01 35.98
C VAL A 318 -11.89 -35.32 35.37
N MET A 319 -11.55 -35.33 34.07
CA MET A 319 -11.14 -36.57 33.37
C MET A 319 -9.66 -36.63 33.01
N GLY A 320 -8.89 -35.55 33.19
CA GLY A 320 -7.47 -35.51 32.81
C GLY A 320 -7.20 -35.68 31.32
N GLN A 321 -8.25 -35.65 30.48
CA GLN A 321 -8.16 -35.72 29.03
C GLN A 321 -8.33 -34.33 28.43
N ALA A 322 -7.48 -34.01 27.45
CA ALA A 322 -7.66 -32.83 26.62
C ALA A 322 -8.91 -33.05 25.76
N ARG A 323 -10.01 -32.36 26.10
CA ARG A 323 -11.20 -32.35 25.25
C ARG A 323 -11.11 -31.14 24.33
N GLN A 324 -11.33 -31.38 23.05
CA GLN A 324 -11.42 -30.34 22.04
C GLN A 324 -12.87 -29.86 22.02
N GLU A 325 -13.14 -28.65 22.50
CA GLU A 325 -14.46 -28.03 22.43
C GLU A 325 -14.39 -26.75 21.59
N SER A 326 -15.44 -26.54 20.80
CA SER A 326 -15.62 -25.27 20.09
C SER A 326 -16.10 -24.19 21.06
N ARG A 327 -15.76 -22.93 20.79
CA ARG A 327 -16.13 -21.81 21.68
C ARG A 327 -17.64 -21.65 21.83
N THR A 328 -18.40 -22.00 20.80
CA THR A 328 -19.87 -22.01 20.79
C THR A 328 -20.45 -23.04 21.77
N GLU A 329 -19.77 -24.16 22.01
CA GLU A 329 -20.15 -25.16 23.01
C GLU A 329 -19.79 -24.69 24.44
N ALA A 330 -18.69 -23.94 24.58
CA ALA A 330 -18.27 -23.37 25.86
C ALA A 330 -19.23 -22.26 26.34
N ASP A 331 -19.66 -21.37 25.44
CA ASP A 331 -20.56 -20.25 25.76
C ASP A 331 -22.01 -20.71 26.09
N GLN A 332 -22.37 -21.96 25.76
CA GLN A 332 -23.69 -22.53 26.07
C GLN A 332 -23.78 -23.18 27.46
N ARG A 333 -22.70 -23.21 28.25
CA ARG A 333 -22.67 -23.77 29.61
C ARG A 333 -22.74 -22.70 30.69
#